data_AF-A0A2P7TKG0-F1
#
_entry.id   AF-A0A2P7TKG0-F1
#
_cell.length_a   1.000
_cell.length_b   1.000
_cell.length_c   1.000
_cell.angle_alpha   90.00
_cell.angle_beta   90.00
_cell.angle_gamma   90.00
#
_symmetry.space_group_name_H-M   'P 1'
#
loop_
_entity.id
_entity.type
_entity.pdbx_description
1 polymer ?
#
loop_
_entity_poly.entity_id
_entity_poly.type
_entity_poly.pdbx_seq_one_letter_code
_entity_poly.pdbx_strand_id
1 'polypeptide(L)'
;MKNTHWFLGFITVFIGISVISYAQVPQLINYQAVARNAAGQPLANQAVSVRLSVRQSTAGGTIQYQETHNVTSGPQALINLQIGGGSPNLDSFADITWTDGQPKFLQTELDPDGPGAQPFVNMGTQQLVSVPYALYGEETRWVKVSGENMRVGDSNYNFSGDKNVAIGKQALSANTTASQNSALGFNALLNNNGFGNTAVGSKALFSNGAGAVNSAVGYNALYNNTEGSDNTAAGANAMFSNSLGGLNSAFGENSLYNNINP
;
A
#
# COMPACT_ATOMS: atom_id res chain seq x y z
N MET A 1 31.96 45.55 23.10
CA MET A 1 30.98 44.85 22.25
C MET A 1 31.65 44.21 21.02
N LYS A 2 32.56 43.23 21.19
CA LYS A 2 33.30 42.62 20.06
C LYS A 2 33.26 41.07 20.01
N ASN A 3 32.51 40.41 20.90
CA ASN A 3 32.52 38.94 21.01
C ASN A 3 31.25 38.24 20.51
N THR A 4 30.26 38.99 20.01
CA THR A 4 28.94 38.43 19.64
C THR A 4 28.91 37.83 18.23
N HIS A 5 29.85 38.19 17.34
CA HIS A 5 29.87 37.71 15.95
C HIS A 5 30.45 36.30 15.78
N TRP A 6 31.35 35.87 16.67
CA TRP A 6 31.91 34.50 16.64
C TRP A 6 30.92 33.45 17.18
N PHE A 7 30.07 33.82 18.14
CA PHE A 7 29.08 32.91 18.71
C PHE A 7 27.87 32.67 17.80
N LEU A 8 27.43 33.69 17.04
CA LEU A 8 26.36 33.52 16.06
C LEU A 8 26.80 32.68 14.84
N GLY A 9 28.07 32.80 14.41
CA GLY A 9 28.61 32.00 13.30
C GLY A 9 28.73 30.50 13.60
N PHE A 10 28.99 30.13 14.86
CA PHE A 10 29.05 28.73 15.27
C PHE A 10 27.65 28.06 15.36
N ILE A 11 26.62 28.83 15.70
CA ILE A 11 25.24 28.33 15.79
C ILE A 11 24.63 28.15 14.38
N THR A 12 24.95 29.00 13.41
CA THR A 12 24.47 28.85 12.02
C THR A 12 25.14 27.69 11.27
N VAL A 13 26.39 27.35 11.61
CA VAL A 13 27.07 26.17 11.04
C VAL A 13 26.53 24.85 11.62
N PHE A 14 26.05 24.84 12.86
CA PHE A 14 25.47 23.64 13.48
C PHE A 14 24.00 23.38 13.11
N ILE A 15 23.23 24.41 12.76
CA ILE A 15 21.82 24.27 12.35
C ILE A 15 21.67 23.93 10.85
N GLY A 16 22.73 24.14 10.04
CA GLY A 16 22.72 23.82 8.61
C GLY A 16 22.98 22.35 8.22
N ILE A 17 23.26 21.46 9.18
CA ILE A 17 23.66 20.06 8.91
C ILE A 17 22.63 19.04 9.48
N SER A 18 21.41 19.45 9.83
CA SER A 18 20.33 18.46 10.02
C SER A 18 19.88 17.94 8.66
N VAL A 19 20.68 17.07 8.04
CA VAL A 19 20.21 16.20 6.98
C VAL A 19 19.09 15.37 7.59
N ILE A 20 17.87 15.56 7.09
CA ILE A 20 16.75 14.70 7.40
C ILE A 20 17.13 13.34 6.83
N SER A 21 17.77 12.49 7.64
CA SER A 21 17.94 11.09 7.33
C SER A 21 16.55 10.46 7.39
N TYR A 22 15.85 10.44 6.27
CA TYR A 22 14.72 9.55 6.11
C TYR A 22 15.27 8.14 6.34
N ALA A 23 14.79 7.47 7.38
CA ALA A 23 15.00 6.04 7.53
C ALA A 23 14.23 5.34 6.41
N GLN A 24 14.83 5.33 5.21
CA GLN A 24 14.32 4.56 4.10
C GLN A 24 14.71 3.11 4.37
N VAL A 25 13.75 2.20 4.22
CA VAL A 25 14.06 0.77 4.17
C VAL A 25 15.12 0.60 3.08
N PRO A 26 16.26 -0.05 3.36
CA PRO A 26 17.29 -0.24 2.35
C PRO A 26 16.66 -0.86 1.10
N GLN A 27 16.75 -0.17 -0.03
CA GLN A 27 16.22 -0.64 -1.30
C GLN A 27 17.19 -1.64 -1.93
N LEU A 28 17.41 -2.73 -1.22
CA LEU A 28 18.42 -3.73 -1.54
C LEU A 28 17.80 -5.13 -1.47
N ILE A 29 18.19 -6.00 -2.40
CA ILE A 29 17.85 -7.43 -2.37
C ILE A 29 19.14 -8.23 -2.22
N ASN A 30 19.24 -9.06 -1.19
CA ASN A 30 20.39 -9.96 -1.05
C ASN A 30 20.40 -10.99 -2.18
N TYR A 31 21.54 -11.17 -2.82
CA TYR A 31 21.75 -12.11 -3.91
C TYR A 31 23.06 -12.87 -3.71
N GLN A 32 23.01 -14.20 -3.84
CA GLN A 32 24.20 -15.05 -3.79
C GLN A 32 24.23 -15.95 -5.01
N ALA A 33 25.41 -16.09 -5.61
CA ALA A 33 25.62 -16.96 -6.75
C ALA A 33 27.02 -17.59 -6.73
N VAL A 34 27.23 -18.58 -7.59
CA VAL A 34 28.54 -19.21 -7.84
C VAL A 34 28.99 -18.84 -9.25
N ALA A 35 30.11 -18.12 -9.37
CA ALA A 35 30.67 -17.72 -10.65
C ALA A 35 31.30 -18.92 -11.36
N ARG A 36 30.92 -19.13 -12.63
CA ARG A 36 31.45 -20.21 -13.48
C ARG A 36 31.76 -19.68 -14.87
N ASN A 37 32.76 -20.25 -15.53
CA ASN A 37 33.03 -19.97 -16.94
C ASN A 37 32.06 -20.73 -17.87
N ALA A 38 32.18 -20.51 -19.17
CA ALA A 38 31.36 -21.18 -20.19
C ALA A 38 31.49 -22.72 -20.19
N ALA A 39 32.60 -23.26 -19.69
CA ALA A 39 32.81 -24.70 -19.52
C ALA A 39 32.22 -25.25 -18.19
N GLY A 40 31.58 -24.40 -17.39
CA GLY A 40 31.00 -24.75 -16.10
C GLY A 40 32.01 -24.85 -14.94
N GLN A 41 33.29 -24.51 -15.18
CA GLN A 41 34.32 -24.54 -14.14
C GLN A 41 34.17 -23.34 -13.19
N PRO A 42 34.32 -23.53 -11.87
CA PRO A 42 34.22 -22.45 -10.90
C PRO A 42 35.35 -21.43 -11.08
N LEU A 43 34.98 -20.17 -11.03
CA LEU A 43 35.88 -19.02 -11.11
C LEU A 43 36.23 -18.57 -9.70
N ALA A 44 37.19 -19.21 -9.04
CA ALA A 44 37.52 -18.97 -7.63
C ALA A 44 38.67 -17.95 -7.45
N ASN A 45 38.55 -17.09 -6.44
CA ASN A 45 39.55 -16.07 -6.09
C ASN A 45 39.95 -15.16 -7.26
N GLN A 46 39.02 -14.85 -8.15
CA GLN A 46 39.28 -14.01 -9.33
C GLN A 46 38.28 -12.86 -9.42
N ALA A 47 38.71 -11.77 -10.05
CA ALA A 47 37.84 -10.66 -10.37
C ALA A 47 36.81 -11.08 -11.43
N VAL A 48 35.55 -10.73 -11.20
CA VAL A 48 34.44 -10.93 -12.13
C VAL A 48 33.55 -9.69 -12.12
N SER A 49 32.88 -9.42 -13.24
CA SER A 49 31.81 -8.41 -13.26
C SER A 49 30.48 -9.08 -13.49
N VAL A 50 29.49 -8.71 -12.68
CA VAL A 50 28.13 -9.23 -12.79
C VAL A 50 27.21 -8.08 -13.15
N ARG A 51 26.45 -8.23 -14.23
CA ARG A 51 25.41 -7.29 -14.61
C ARG A 51 24.05 -7.91 -14.31
N LEU A 52 23.23 -7.17 -13.57
CA LEU A 52 21.90 -7.58 -13.16
C LEU A 52 20.89 -6.67 -13.86
N SER A 53 19.83 -7.25 -14.39
CA SER A 53 18.74 -6.49 -15.04
C SER A 53 17.39 -6.97 -14.56
N VAL A 54 16.53 -6.04 -14.15
CA VAL A 54 15.13 -6.32 -13.82
C VAL A 54 14.27 -6.08 -15.05
N ARG A 55 13.60 -7.12 -15.52
CA ARG A 55 12.69 -7.11 -16.67
C ARG A 55 11.24 -7.22 -16.24
N GLN A 56 10.34 -6.65 -17.03
CA GLN A 56 8.90 -6.65 -16.77
C GLN A 56 8.14 -7.64 -17.66
N SER A 57 7.07 -8.23 -17.12
CA SER A 57 6.08 -9.09 -17.78
C SER A 57 6.57 -10.45 -18.28
N THR A 58 7.75 -10.55 -18.90
CA THR A 58 8.33 -11.83 -19.37
C THR A 58 9.85 -11.84 -19.24
N ALA A 59 10.48 -13.01 -19.36
CA ALA A 59 11.94 -13.15 -19.35
C ALA A 59 12.67 -12.36 -20.45
N GLY A 60 11.98 -12.03 -21.55
CA GLY A 60 12.49 -11.20 -22.65
C GLY A 60 11.91 -9.79 -22.67
N GLY A 61 11.11 -9.39 -21.68
CA GLY A 61 10.43 -8.09 -21.66
C GLY A 61 11.38 -6.92 -21.42
N THR A 62 10.83 -5.71 -21.42
CA THR A 62 11.59 -4.46 -21.26
C THR A 62 12.39 -4.46 -19.96
N ILE A 63 13.65 -4.01 -20.03
CA ILE A 63 14.48 -3.79 -18.85
C ILE A 63 14.02 -2.48 -18.19
N GLN A 64 13.62 -2.57 -16.93
CA GLN A 64 13.20 -1.45 -16.09
C GLN A 64 14.36 -0.89 -15.25
N TYR A 65 15.38 -1.71 -15.01
CA TYR A 65 16.54 -1.34 -14.22
C TYR A 65 17.73 -2.24 -14.58
N GLN A 66 18.93 -1.67 -14.62
CA GLN A 66 20.16 -2.42 -14.83
C GLN A 66 21.30 -1.85 -13.99
N GLU A 67 22.12 -2.73 -13.42
CA GLU A 67 23.31 -2.36 -12.65
C GLU A 67 24.47 -3.33 -12.88
N THR A 68 25.68 -2.87 -12.59
CA THR A 68 26.91 -3.66 -12.65
C THR A 68 27.59 -3.70 -11.28
N HIS A 69 28.04 -4.90 -10.90
CA HIS A 69 28.86 -5.18 -9.73
C HIS A 69 30.23 -5.69 -10.17
N ASN A 70 31.29 -5.09 -9.66
CA ASN A 70 32.65 -5.56 -9.85
C ASN A 70 33.14 -6.18 -8.54
N VAL A 71 33.37 -7.48 -8.51
CA VAL A 71 33.67 -8.23 -7.28
C VAL A 71 34.78 -9.25 -7.49
N THR A 72 35.39 -9.70 -6.40
CA THR A 72 36.28 -10.86 -6.41
C THR A 72 35.54 -12.04 -5.80
N SER A 73 35.47 -13.15 -6.51
CA SER A 73 34.84 -14.37 -6.03
C SER A 73 35.64 -15.01 -4.89
N GLY A 74 34.96 -15.72 -3.99
CA GLY A 74 35.62 -16.47 -2.92
C GLY A 74 36.29 -17.78 -3.37
N PRO A 75 36.87 -18.55 -2.44
CA PRO A 75 37.52 -19.83 -2.74
C PRO A 75 36.58 -20.89 -3.34
N GLN A 76 35.28 -20.83 -3.06
CA GLN A 76 34.25 -21.68 -3.66
C GLN A 76 33.58 -21.04 -4.88
N ALA A 77 34.20 -20.00 -5.45
CA ALA A 77 33.63 -19.12 -6.48
C ALA A 77 32.31 -18.44 -6.09
N LEU A 78 32.00 -18.36 -4.78
CA LEU A 78 30.82 -17.68 -4.27
C LEU A 78 30.97 -16.16 -4.38
N ILE A 79 29.89 -15.51 -4.80
CA ILE A 79 29.73 -14.05 -4.81
C ILE A 79 28.49 -13.68 -3.99
N ASN A 80 28.62 -12.65 -3.14
CA ASN A 80 27.53 -12.08 -2.35
C ASN A 80 27.33 -10.64 -2.81
N LEU A 81 26.14 -10.34 -3.31
CA LEU A 81 25.76 -9.06 -3.87
C LEU A 81 24.50 -8.53 -3.19
N GLN A 82 24.29 -7.24 -3.28
CA GLN A 82 23.03 -6.60 -2.94
C GLN A 82 22.51 -5.90 -4.20
N ILE A 83 21.44 -6.45 -4.79
CA ILE A 83 20.79 -5.86 -5.96
C ILE A 83 20.25 -4.49 -5.54
N GLY A 84 20.50 -3.45 -6.33
CA GLY A 84 20.23 -2.05 -5.99
C GLY A 84 21.43 -1.31 -5.37
N GLY A 85 22.51 -2.03 -5.03
CA GLY A 85 23.74 -1.48 -4.45
C GLY A 85 24.92 -1.37 -5.42
N GLY A 86 24.74 -1.76 -6.68
CA GLY A 86 25.75 -1.70 -7.73
C GLY A 86 25.81 -0.34 -8.41
N SER A 87 26.67 -0.23 -9.43
CA SER A 87 26.71 0.96 -10.30
C SER A 87 25.59 0.87 -11.33
N PRO A 88 24.59 1.78 -11.33
CA PRO A 88 23.48 1.71 -12.27
C PRO A 88 23.96 1.96 -13.71
N ASN A 89 23.45 1.17 -14.65
CA ASN A 89 23.63 1.35 -16.09
C ASN A 89 22.36 1.86 -16.77
N LEU A 90 21.20 1.58 -16.18
CA LEU A 90 19.89 2.04 -16.63
C LEU A 90 18.99 2.29 -15.42
N ASP A 91 18.45 3.50 -15.33
CA ASP A 91 17.52 3.98 -14.30
C ASP A 91 18.00 3.75 -12.85
N SER A 92 17.17 4.11 -11.87
CA SER A 92 17.42 3.86 -10.45
C SER A 92 16.64 2.64 -9.98
N PHE A 93 17.19 1.90 -9.01
CA PHE A 93 16.47 0.78 -8.38
C PHE A 93 15.18 1.27 -7.69
N ALA A 94 15.19 2.51 -7.21
CA ALA A 94 14.04 3.18 -6.61
C ALA A 94 12.86 3.37 -7.57
N ASP A 95 13.13 3.45 -8.87
CA ASP A 95 12.14 3.79 -9.89
C ASP A 95 11.40 2.54 -10.42
N ILE A 96 11.84 1.34 -10.03
CA ILE A 96 11.18 0.10 -10.42
C ILE A 96 9.75 0.07 -9.86
N THR A 97 8.77 -0.05 -10.76
CA THR A 97 7.36 -0.17 -10.37
C THR A 97 7.04 -1.61 -9.95
N TRP A 98 7.13 -1.90 -8.66
CA TRP A 98 6.86 -3.24 -8.09
C TRP A 98 5.37 -3.60 -7.98
N THR A 99 4.47 -2.61 -7.99
CA THR A 99 3.03 -2.78 -7.63
C THR A 99 2.06 -2.74 -8.82
N ASP A 100 2.56 -2.85 -10.06
CA ASP A 100 1.76 -2.84 -11.29
C ASP A 100 1.05 -4.17 -11.60
N GLY A 101 1.21 -5.18 -10.74
CA GLY A 101 0.68 -6.54 -10.94
C GLY A 101 1.38 -7.34 -12.05
N GLN A 102 2.45 -6.79 -12.66
CA GLN A 102 3.21 -7.48 -13.69
C GLN A 102 4.38 -8.25 -13.07
N PRO A 103 4.60 -9.53 -13.43
CA PRO A 103 5.73 -10.30 -12.93
C PRO A 103 7.05 -9.63 -13.30
N LYS A 104 8.02 -9.70 -12.39
CA LYS A 104 9.37 -9.19 -12.59
C LYS A 104 10.34 -10.35 -12.78
N PHE A 105 11.34 -10.17 -13.62
CA PHE A 105 12.33 -11.18 -13.94
C PHE A 105 13.73 -10.61 -13.71
N LEU A 106 14.62 -11.38 -13.07
CA LEU A 106 16.02 -11.04 -12.92
C LEU A 106 16.83 -11.75 -14.00
N GLN A 107 17.41 -10.99 -14.92
CA GLN A 107 18.44 -11.46 -15.83
C GLN A 107 19.82 -11.27 -15.17
N THR A 108 20.65 -12.30 -15.22
CA THR A 108 22.03 -12.27 -14.74
C THR A 108 22.98 -12.42 -15.91
N GLU A 109 24.00 -11.57 -15.97
CA GLU A 109 25.05 -11.64 -16.98
C GLU A 109 26.42 -11.53 -16.30
N LEU A 110 27.44 -12.15 -16.90
CA LEU A 110 28.77 -12.29 -16.32
C LEU A 110 29.86 -11.88 -17.33
N ASP A 111 30.80 -11.06 -16.89
CA ASP A 111 32.15 -10.97 -17.46
C ASP A 111 33.07 -11.80 -16.55
N PRO A 112 33.54 -12.98 -17.02
CA PRO A 112 34.30 -13.91 -16.20
C PRO A 112 35.73 -13.43 -15.92
N ASP A 113 36.28 -12.51 -16.73
CA ASP A 113 37.67 -12.06 -16.64
C ASP A 113 37.80 -10.71 -15.91
N GLY A 114 36.68 -10.15 -15.45
CA GLY A 114 36.63 -8.91 -14.67
C GLY A 114 36.34 -7.66 -15.51
N PRO A 115 36.34 -6.47 -14.90
CA PRO A 115 35.71 -5.29 -15.48
C PRO A 115 36.24 -4.89 -16.86
N GLY A 116 35.41 -5.07 -17.89
CA GLY A 116 35.71 -4.64 -19.26
C GLY A 116 36.70 -5.54 -20.00
N ALA A 117 36.97 -6.74 -19.48
CA ALA A 117 37.85 -7.70 -20.11
C ALA A 117 37.14 -8.47 -21.24
N GLN A 118 35.84 -8.75 -21.08
CA GLN A 118 35.03 -9.44 -22.07
C GLN A 118 33.64 -8.80 -22.21
N PRO A 119 32.91 -9.04 -23.31
CA PRO A 119 31.48 -8.77 -23.33
C PRO A 119 30.76 -9.63 -22.28
N PHE A 120 29.76 -9.05 -21.62
CA PHE A 120 28.89 -9.77 -20.70
C PHE A 120 28.17 -10.92 -21.41
N VAL A 121 28.21 -12.10 -20.80
CA VAL A 121 27.52 -13.31 -21.26
C VAL A 121 26.27 -13.53 -20.41
N ASN A 122 25.13 -13.80 -21.05
CA ASN A 122 23.87 -14.08 -20.35
C ASN A 122 23.91 -15.46 -19.65
N MET A 123 23.74 -15.46 -18.33
CA MET A 123 23.75 -16.64 -17.47
C MET A 123 22.33 -17.17 -17.16
N GLY A 124 21.30 -16.49 -17.68
CA GLY A 124 19.90 -16.86 -17.58
C GLY A 124 19.03 -15.74 -17.02
N THR A 125 17.72 -15.90 -17.24
CA THR A 125 16.68 -15.02 -16.69
C THR A 125 15.68 -15.84 -15.90
N GLN A 126 15.42 -15.45 -14.65
CA GLN A 126 14.48 -16.13 -13.76
C GLN A 126 13.43 -15.17 -13.24
N GLN A 127 12.22 -15.66 -12.97
CA GLN A 127 11.17 -14.84 -12.36
C GLN A 127 11.54 -14.54 -10.90
N LEU A 128 11.43 -13.29 -10.50
CA LEU A 128 11.44 -12.91 -9.10
C LEU A 128 10.10 -13.33 -8.49
N VAL A 129 10.16 -14.25 -7.54
CA VAL A 129 9.00 -14.72 -6.77
C VAL A 129 9.05 -14.17 -5.35
N SER A 130 7.88 -14.06 -4.71
CA SER A 130 7.76 -13.61 -3.34
C SER A 130 8.54 -14.51 -2.38
N VAL A 131 9.29 -13.89 -1.44
CA VAL A 131 9.86 -14.60 -0.29
C VAL A 131 8.76 -14.97 0.71
N PRO A 132 8.94 -15.97 1.59
CA PRO A 132 7.88 -16.42 2.50
C PRO A 132 7.23 -15.30 3.34
N TYR A 133 7.99 -14.32 3.81
CA TYR A 133 7.44 -13.16 4.54
C TYR A 133 6.59 -12.23 3.66
N ALA A 134 6.91 -12.14 2.36
CA ALA A 134 6.12 -11.41 1.39
C ALA A 134 4.82 -12.15 1.00
N LEU A 135 4.78 -13.48 1.08
CA LEU A 135 3.54 -14.26 0.88
C LEU A 135 2.49 -13.95 1.95
N TYR A 136 2.88 -13.68 3.20
CA TYR A 136 1.94 -13.21 4.23
C TYR A 136 1.44 -11.78 3.99
N GLY A 137 2.17 -10.97 3.22
CA GLY A 137 1.69 -9.68 2.73
C GLY A 137 0.49 -9.83 1.78
N GLU A 138 0.45 -10.89 0.98
CA GLU A 138 -0.71 -11.26 0.16
C GLU A 138 -1.93 -11.66 1.01
N GLU A 139 -1.69 -12.23 2.20
CA GLU A 139 -2.74 -12.54 3.18
C GLU A 139 -3.27 -11.31 3.94
N THR A 140 -2.69 -10.11 3.78
CA THR A 140 -3.35 -8.85 4.19
C THR A 140 -4.54 -8.48 3.29
N ARG A 141 -5.29 -9.49 2.83
CA ARG A 141 -6.64 -9.42 2.26
C ARG A 141 -7.59 -8.51 3.02
N TRP A 142 -7.29 -8.23 4.29
CA TRP A 142 -8.17 -7.46 5.15
C TRP A 142 -8.11 -5.96 4.90
N VAL A 143 -7.02 -5.35 4.40
CA VAL A 143 -6.98 -3.88 4.17
C VAL A 143 -6.69 -3.58 2.70
N LYS A 144 -7.70 -3.10 1.96
CA LYS A 144 -7.53 -2.61 0.58
C LYS A 144 -7.69 -1.09 0.58
N VAL A 145 -6.67 -0.39 0.11
CA VAL A 145 -6.73 1.04 -0.20
C VAL A 145 -6.77 1.17 -1.72
N SER A 146 -7.81 1.80 -2.27
CA SER A 146 -7.96 2.04 -3.70
C SER A 146 -8.59 3.42 -3.90
N GLY A 147 -7.90 4.29 -4.65
CA GLY A 147 -8.21 5.72 -4.64
C GLY A 147 -8.10 6.29 -3.22
N GLU A 148 -9.07 7.12 -2.82
CA GLU A 148 -9.18 7.68 -1.46
C GLU A 148 -10.06 6.81 -0.53
N ASN A 149 -10.32 5.55 -0.87
CA ASN A 149 -11.13 4.64 -0.07
C ASN A 149 -10.25 3.66 0.72
N MET A 150 -10.50 3.52 2.02
CA MET A 150 -9.87 2.49 2.88
C MET A 150 -10.92 1.44 3.28
N ARG A 151 -10.67 0.18 2.95
CA ARG A 151 -11.56 -0.93 3.30
C ARG A 151 -10.87 -1.91 4.22
N VAL A 152 -11.57 -2.31 5.27
CA VAL A 152 -11.10 -3.32 6.21
C VAL A 152 -12.11 -4.49 6.33
N GLY A 153 -11.96 -5.55 5.52
CA GLY A 153 -12.88 -6.71 5.52
C GLY A 153 -12.84 -7.59 4.26
N ASP A 154 -13.24 -8.86 4.42
CA ASP A 154 -13.25 -9.89 3.36
C ASP A 154 -14.43 -9.69 2.39
N SER A 155 -14.22 -9.06 1.22
CA SER A 155 -14.98 -9.25 -0.04
C SER A 155 -14.66 -8.18 -1.11
N ASN A 156 -14.67 -8.59 -2.39
CA ASN A 156 -14.56 -7.71 -3.57
C ASN A 156 -15.84 -6.88 -3.77
N TYR A 157 -15.75 -5.55 -3.71
CA TYR A 157 -16.89 -4.66 -4.01
C TYR A 157 -16.51 -3.51 -4.94
N ASN A 158 -17.43 -3.10 -5.80
CA ASN A 158 -17.30 -1.93 -6.68
C ASN A 158 -17.62 -0.66 -5.87
N PHE A 159 -16.66 0.25 -5.74
CA PHE A 159 -16.97 1.66 -5.40
C PHE A 159 -16.79 2.46 -6.67
N SER A 160 -17.76 3.32 -6.99
CA SER A 160 -17.52 4.46 -7.90
C SER A 160 -17.56 5.81 -7.19
N GLY A 161 -17.79 5.85 -5.87
CA GLY A 161 -17.70 7.06 -5.04
C GLY A 161 -16.39 7.18 -4.25
N ASP A 162 -15.93 8.41 -4.02
CA ASP A 162 -14.66 8.73 -3.35
C ASP A 162 -14.80 8.96 -1.83
N LYS A 163 -13.69 8.85 -1.09
CA LYS A 163 -13.53 9.23 0.33
C LYS A 163 -14.37 8.44 1.34
N ASN A 164 -14.58 7.15 1.12
CA ASN A 164 -15.33 6.30 2.03
C ASN A 164 -14.41 5.37 2.85
N VAL A 165 -14.80 5.10 4.10
CA VAL A 165 -14.17 4.10 4.97
C VAL A 165 -15.18 2.99 5.25
N ALA A 166 -14.85 1.74 4.91
CA ALA A 166 -15.73 0.59 5.12
C ALA A 166 -15.02 -0.51 5.91
N ILE A 167 -15.44 -0.76 7.14
CA ILE A 167 -14.85 -1.75 8.05
C ILE A 167 -15.93 -2.74 8.49
N GLY A 168 -15.73 -4.02 8.22
CA GLY A 168 -16.68 -5.09 8.51
C GLY A 168 -17.33 -5.69 7.26
N LYS A 169 -17.81 -6.93 7.37
CA LYS A 169 -18.43 -7.67 6.27
C LYS A 169 -19.62 -6.89 5.71
N GLN A 170 -19.64 -6.71 4.38
CA GLN A 170 -20.69 -6.04 3.61
C GLN A 170 -20.95 -4.55 3.95
N ALA A 171 -20.09 -3.91 4.76
CA ALA A 171 -20.16 -2.47 4.97
C ALA A 171 -20.03 -1.72 3.64
N LEU A 172 -20.96 -0.79 3.36
CA LEU A 172 -21.06 -0.02 2.10
C LEU A 172 -21.12 -0.86 0.80
N SER A 173 -21.43 -2.16 0.88
CA SER A 173 -21.22 -3.05 -0.28
C SER A 173 -22.23 -2.92 -1.44
N ALA A 174 -23.39 -2.29 -1.23
CA ALA A 174 -24.34 -1.99 -2.31
C ALA A 174 -24.35 -0.51 -2.71
N ASN A 175 -23.39 0.28 -2.22
CA ASN A 175 -23.28 1.70 -2.55
C ASN A 175 -22.59 1.90 -3.90
N THR A 176 -23.27 2.55 -4.85
CA THR A 176 -22.74 2.80 -6.20
C THR A 176 -22.11 4.19 -6.32
N THR A 177 -22.78 5.26 -5.91
CA THR A 177 -22.34 6.64 -6.16
C THR A 177 -22.01 7.47 -4.93
N ALA A 178 -22.30 6.99 -3.72
CA ALA A 178 -22.19 7.82 -2.52
C ALA A 178 -20.74 7.96 -2.02
N SER A 179 -20.44 9.13 -1.47
CA SER A 179 -19.11 9.57 -1.08
C SER A 179 -19.06 10.04 0.37
N GLN A 180 -17.85 10.12 0.92
CA GLN A 180 -17.60 10.68 2.27
C GLN A 180 -18.31 9.94 3.41
N ASN A 181 -18.57 8.64 3.28
CA ASN A 181 -19.21 7.84 4.32
C ASN A 181 -18.21 7.03 5.15
N SER A 182 -18.46 6.90 6.45
CA SER A 182 -17.70 6.05 7.37
C SER A 182 -18.60 4.94 7.92
N ALA A 183 -18.36 3.69 7.53
CA ALA A 183 -19.12 2.53 7.95
C ALA A 183 -18.23 1.55 8.73
N LEU A 184 -18.57 1.27 9.99
CA LEU A 184 -17.88 0.34 10.88
C LEU A 184 -18.90 -0.66 11.47
N GLY A 185 -18.97 -1.87 10.92
CA GLY A 185 -19.85 -2.94 11.40
C GLY A 185 -20.38 -3.82 10.28
N PHE A 186 -20.93 -4.98 10.64
CA PHE A 186 -21.61 -5.89 9.71
C PHE A 186 -22.81 -5.18 9.06
N ASN A 187 -22.85 -5.11 7.73
CA ASN A 187 -23.89 -4.43 6.94
C ASN A 187 -24.12 -2.93 7.29
N ALA A 188 -23.16 -2.24 7.90
CA ALA A 188 -23.29 -0.80 8.13
C ALA A 188 -23.34 -0.05 6.78
N LEU A 189 -24.29 0.86 6.60
CA LEU A 189 -24.52 1.61 5.35
C LEU A 189 -24.61 0.72 4.10
N LEU A 190 -25.16 -0.49 4.22
CA LEU A 190 -25.22 -1.45 3.11
C LEU A 190 -25.91 -0.85 1.87
N ASN A 191 -27.13 -0.33 2.05
CA ASN A 191 -27.95 0.28 1.01
C ASN A 191 -28.00 1.80 1.22
N ASN A 192 -26.92 2.50 0.88
CA ASN A 192 -26.79 3.94 1.08
C ASN A 192 -26.56 4.67 -0.24
N ASN A 193 -27.41 5.62 -0.61
CA ASN A 193 -27.14 6.55 -1.73
C ASN A 193 -26.84 8.00 -1.28
N GLY A 194 -26.83 8.26 0.04
CA GLY A 194 -26.51 9.57 0.62
C GLY A 194 -25.03 9.77 0.92
N PHE A 195 -24.60 11.01 1.11
CA PHE A 195 -23.21 11.38 1.39
C PHE A 195 -22.99 11.83 2.84
N GLY A 196 -21.75 11.74 3.31
CA GLY A 196 -21.36 12.29 4.61
C GLY A 196 -21.90 11.55 5.83
N ASN A 197 -22.32 10.29 5.69
CA ASN A 197 -22.90 9.52 6.79
C ASN A 197 -21.83 8.78 7.62
N THR A 198 -22.00 8.75 8.93
CA THR A 198 -21.19 7.94 9.86
C THR A 198 -22.07 6.86 10.48
N ALA A 199 -21.73 5.60 10.29
CA ALA A 199 -22.44 4.44 10.83
C ALA A 199 -21.49 3.52 11.58
N VAL A 200 -21.66 3.40 12.89
CA VAL A 200 -20.84 2.56 13.77
C VAL A 200 -21.74 1.58 14.52
N GLY A 201 -21.66 0.30 14.18
CA GLY A 201 -22.50 -0.76 14.72
C GLY A 201 -23.03 -1.68 13.63
N SER A 202 -23.37 -2.92 14.01
CA SER A 202 -24.02 -3.84 13.06
C SER A 202 -25.34 -3.25 12.58
N LYS A 203 -25.51 -3.15 11.25
CA LYS A 203 -26.71 -2.64 10.58
C LYS A 203 -27.08 -1.18 10.94
N ALA A 204 -26.14 -0.38 11.43
CA ALA A 204 -26.34 1.07 11.55
C ALA A 204 -26.50 1.68 10.14
N LEU A 205 -27.53 2.53 9.95
CA LEU A 205 -27.89 3.11 8.64
C LEU A 205 -28.00 2.07 7.50
N PHE A 206 -28.48 0.86 7.82
CA PHE A 206 -28.53 -0.27 6.88
C PHE A 206 -29.24 0.09 5.55
N SER A 207 -30.36 0.81 5.63
CA SER A 207 -31.14 1.28 4.51
C SER A 207 -31.29 2.79 4.59
N ASN A 208 -30.38 3.52 3.94
CA ASN A 208 -30.38 4.97 3.87
C ASN A 208 -30.57 5.45 2.42
N GLY A 209 -31.77 5.93 2.07
CA GLY A 209 -32.11 6.30 0.69
C GLY A 209 -31.27 7.47 0.17
N ALA A 210 -31.72 8.70 0.40
CA ALA A 210 -31.01 9.93 0.02
C ALA A 210 -30.47 10.73 1.23
N GLY A 211 -30.70 10.25 2.46
CA GLY A 211 -30.32 10.96 3.68
C GLY A 211 -28.83 11.27 3.75
N ALA A 212 -28.48 12.52 4.02
CA ALA A 212 -27.09 12.96 4.12
C ALA A 212 -26.73 13.39 5.55
N VAL A 213 -25.45 13.35 5.87
CA VAL A 213 -24.91 13.91 7.13
C VAL A 213 -25.55 13.29 8.39
N ASN A 214 -25.90 12.00 8.35
CA ASN A 214 -26.41 11.30 9.52
C ASN A 214 -25.27 10.65 10.32
N SER A 215 -25.39 10.64 11.65
CA SER A 215 -24.49 9.95 12.58
C SER A 215 -25.26 8.89 13.35
N ALA A 216 -24.94 7.62 13.14
CA ALA A 216 -25.61 6.48 13.75
C ALA A 216 -24.58 5.61 14.49
N VAL A 217 -24.74 5.47 15.81
CA VAL A 217 -23.87 4.67 16.68
C VAL A 217 -24.72 3.68 17.48
N GLY A 218 -24.62 2.40 17.16
CA GLY A 218 -25.37 1.33 17.83
C GLY A 218 -25.89 0.27 16.87
N TYR A 219 -26.33 -0.87 17.42
CA TYR A 219 -27.01 -1.91 16.64
C TYR A 219 -28.33 -1.36 16.08
N ASN A 220 -28.52 -1.42 14.76
CA ASN A 220 -29.70 -0.90 14.05
C ASN A 220 -30.04 0.60 14.33
N ALA A 221 -29.06 1.42 14.75
CA ALA A 221 -29.29 2.86 14.84
C ALA A 221 -29.58 3.42 13.44
N LEU A 222 -30.66 4.21 13.28
CA LEU A 222 -31.12 4.73 11.99
C LEU A 222 -31.30 3.64 10.90
N TYR A 223 -31.72 2.44 11.29
CA TYR A 223 -31.77 1.26 10.39
C TYR A 223 -32.50 1.52 9.07
N ASN A 224 -33.66 2.17 9.11
CA ASN A 224 -34.43 2.62 7.95
C ASN A 224 -34.54 4.14 7.95
N ASN A 225 -33.75 4.81 7.12
CA ASN A 225 -33.78 6.25 6.94
C ASN A 225 -33.99 6.61 5.46
N THR A 226 -35.19 7.02 5.05
CA THR A 226 -35.48 7.17 3.60
C THR A 226 -34.86 8.45 3.04
N GLU A 227 -35.18 9.62 3.61
CA GLU A 227 -34.67 10.93 3.16
C GLU A 227 -34.12 11.82 4.29
N GLY A 228 -34.29 11.40 5.55
CA GLY A 228 -33.88 12.19 6.72
C GLY A 228 -32.40 12.56 6.68
N SER A 229 -32.08 13.85 6.84
CA SER A 229 -30.69 14.34 6.89
C SER A 229 -30.39 15.00 8.23
N ASP A 230 -29.12 15.08 8.58
CA ASP A 230 -28.64 15.73 9.81
C ASP A 230 -29.18 15.10 11.11
N ASN A 231 -29.40 13.77 11.14
CA ASN A 231 -29.84 13.07 12.35
C ASN A 231 -28.65 12.48 13.12
N THR A 232 -28.71 12.55 14.45
CA THR A 232 -27.75 11.90 15.35
C THR A 232 -28.46 10.86 16.22
N ALA A 233 -28.22 9.58 15.98
CA ALA A 233 -28.72 8.46 16.77
C ALA A 233 -27.58 7.74 17.50
N ALA A 234 -27.68 7.61 18.82
CA ALA A 234 -26.74 6.83 19.62
C ALA A 234 -27.49 5.91 20.59
N GLY A 235 -27.44 4.60 20.33
CA GLY A 235 -28.17 3.58 21.08
C GLY A 235 -28.68 2.46 20.16
N ALA A 236 -28.91 1.27 20.70
CA ALA A 236 -29.49 0.19 19.92
C ALA A 236 -30.94 0.54 19.51
N ASN A 237 -31.25 0.40 18.22
CA ASN A 237 -32.53 0.78 17.59
C ASN A 237 -32.94 2.26 17.80
N ALA A 238 -32.02 3.14 18.17
CA ALA A 238 -32.31 4.58 18.22
C ALA A 238 -32.67 5.08 16.81
N MET A 239 -33.81 5.75 16.66
CA MET A 239 -34.38 6.16 15.37
C MET A 239 -34.48 5.02 14.34
N PHE A 240 -34.84 3.82 14.78
CA PHE A 240 -34.91 2.63 13.91
C PHE A 240 -35.66 2.87 12.58
N SER A 241 -36.76 3.63 12.61
CA SER A 241 -37.52 4.03 11.43
C SER A 241 -37.69 5.56 11.38
N ASN A 242 -37.08 6.19 10.39
CA ASN A 242 -37.13 7.64 10.16
C ASN A 242 -37.38 7.93 8.67
N SER A 243 -38.62 8.27 8.28
CA SER A 243 -38.94 8.40 6.85
C SER A 243 -38.52 9.75 6.27
N LEU A 244 -38.77 10.85 6.99
CA LEU A 244 -38.55 12.23 6.53
C LEU A 244 -37.95 13.15 7.62
N GLY A 245 -37.83 12.68 8.86
CA GLY A 245 -37.35 13.52 9.96
C GLY A 245 -35.89 13.91 9.75
N GLY A 246 -35.62 15.21 9.65
CA GLY A 246 -34.26 15.75 9.71
C GLY A 246 -33.98 16.41 11.06
N LEU A 247 -32.71 16.67 11.36
CA LEU A 247 -32.28 17.45 12.53
C LEU A 247 -32.67 16.83 13.90
N ASN A 248 -32.80 15.51 13.98
CA ASN A 248 -33.16 14.84 15.22
C ASN A 248 -31.92 14.40 16.01
N SER A 249 -32.05 14.39 17.33
CA SER A 249 -31.06 13.85 18.26
C SER A 249 -31.71 12.81 19.16
N ALA A 250 -31.30 11.54 19.03
CA ALA A 250 -31.82 10.44 19.82
C ALA A 250 -30.68 9.73 20.55
N PHE A 251 -30.80 9.66 21.88
CA PHE A 251 -29.82 9.01 22.74
C PHE A 251 -30.53 7.98 23.62
N GLY A 252 -30.01 6.75 23.63
CA GLY A 252 -30.56 5.63 24.40
C GLY A 252 -31.24 4.57 23.51
N GLU A 253 -31.40 3.38 24.09
CA GLU A 253 -32.04 2.25 23.41
C GLU A 253 -33.50 2.56 23.04
N ASN A 254 -33.90 2.27 21.80
CA ASN A 254 -35.24 2.52 21.25
C ASN A 254 -35.71 3.99 21.34
N SER A 255 -34.80 4.94 21.58
CA SER A 255 -35.14 6.36 21.58
C SER A 255 -35.61 6.80 20.20
N LEU A 256 -36.74 7.52 20.15
CA LEU A 256 -37.39 7.95 18.89
C LEU A 256 -37.56 6.80 17.88
N TYR A 257 -37.87 5.59 18.36
CA TYR A 257 -37.92 4.35 17.55
C TYR A 257 -38.65 4.50 16.22
N ASN A 258 -39.80 5.18 16.22
CA ASN A 258 -40.54 5.58 15.04
C ASN A 258 -40.63 7.11 14.98
N ASN A 259 -39.85 7.71 14.09
CA ASN A 259 -39.96 9.13 13.74
C ASN A 259 -40.53 9.25 12.33
N ILE A 260 -41.82 8.94 12.22
CA ILE A 260 -42.61 9.04 11.00
C ILE A 260 -43.52 10.26 11.16
N ASN A 261 -43.17 11.39 10.55
CA ASN A 261 -44.16 12.45 10.38
C ASN A 261 -45.17 12.00 9.30
N PRO A 262 -46.47 12.32 9.44
CA PRO A 262 -47.42 12.20 8.35
C PRO A 262 -47.09 13.15 7.19
#